data_AF-A0AAN9VW69-F1
#
_entry.id   AF-A0AAN9VW69-F1
#
_cell.length_a   1.000
_cell.length_b   1.000
_cell.length_c   1.000
_cell.angle_alpha   90.00
_cell.angle_beta   90.00
_cell.angle_gamma   90.00
#
_symmetry.space_group_name_H-M   'P 1'
#
loop_
_entity.id
_entity.type
_entity.pdbx_description
1 polymer ?
#
loop_
_entity_poly.entity_id
_entity_poly.type
_entity_poly.pdbx_seq_one_letter_code
_entity_poly.pdbx_strand_id
1 'polypeptide(L)'
;MGLDSVTAWVIVRRYDELDENTEDDLPISAPIAMKLKQNSNFNDLKSQIRSWLSLPENGIVIKLRRMDEKLITLTSLLEGSSEQNPFVMDIARIHQNSPVSPRLAYSPTYIESVRSKINCLEQRVQRVELLVPEFQSRRLATIEQTMQQLSSKVNFLDKRLDELAPVEWKAQFQQSTVTS
;
A
#
# COMPACT_ATOMS: atom_id res chain seq x y z
N MET A 1 5.91 -51.74 12.21
CA MET A 1 5.78 -50.35 12.70
C MET A 1 4.64 -49.74 11.90
N GLY A 2 3.44 -49.69 12.47
CA GLY A 2 2.23 -49.27 11.76
C GLY A 2 2.35 -47.81 11.33
N LEU A 3 2.01 -47.52 10.08
CA LEU A 3 1.81 -46.15 9.63
C LEU A 3 0.47 -45.72 10.21
N ASP A 4 0.49 -45.00 11.34
CA ASP A 4 -0.73 -44.45 11.91
C ASP A 4 -1.29 -43.41 10.93
N SER A 5 -2.39 -43.80 10.28
CA SER A 5 -3.12 -42.96 9.33
C SER A 5 -4.31 -42.33 10.05
N VAL A 6 -4.37 -41.00 10.04
CA VAL A 6 -5.48 -40.24 10.61
C VAL A 6 -6.50 -39.96 9.52
N THR A 7 -7.78 -40.17 9.81
CA THR A 7 -8.86 -39.80 8.89
C THR A 7 -9.43 -38.45 9.31
N ALA A 8 -9.43 -37.49 8.40
CA ALA A 8 -10.03 -36.17 8.60
C ALA A 8 -11.15 -35.96 7.57
N TRP A 9 -12.32 -35.51 8.03
CA TRP A 9 -13.42 -35.17 7.13
C TRP A 9 -13.34 -33.69 6.77
N VAL A 10 -13.44 -33.38 5.47
CA VAL A 10 -13.29 -32.01 4.95
C VAL A 10 -14.40 -31.69 3.96
N ILE A 11 -15.08 -30.57 4.18
CA ILE A 11 -15.96 -29.91 3.22
C ILE A 11 -15.11 -28.93 2.43
N VAL A 12 -15.16 -29.01 1.11
CA VAL A 12 -14.36 -28.16 0.23
C VAL A 12 -15.24 -27.08 -0.38
N ARG A 13 -14.81 -25.81 -0.26
CA ARG A 13 -15.43 -24.64 -0.87
C ARG A 13 -14.46 -24.03 -1.88
N ARG A 14 -14.79 -24.12 -3.17
CA ARG A 14 -13.93 -23.65 -4.27
C ARG A 14 -14.34 -22.26 -4.70
N TYR A 15 -13.65 -21.25 -4.20
CA TYR A 15 -13.80 -19.86 -4.63
C TYR A 15 -13.06 -19.60 -5.94
N ASP A 16 -12.04 -20.40 -6.26
CA ASP A 16 -11.23 -20.26 -7.47
C ASP A 16 -11.98 -20.55 -8.78
N GLU A 17 -13.11 -21.24 -8.68
CA GLU A 17 -14.02 -21.59 -9.78
C GLU A 17 -15.26 -20.69 -9.85
N LEU A 18 -15.41 -19.72 -8.94
CA LEU A 18 -16.49 -18.74 -9.10
C LEU A 18 -16.15 -17.78 -10.24
N ASP A 19 -17.02 -17.78 -11.25
CA ASP A 19 -17.12 -16.69 -12.20
C ASP A 19 -17.65 -15.44 -11.49
N GLU A 20 -17.14 -14.26 -11.87
CA GLU A 20 -17.48 -12.96 -11.24
C GLU A 20 -18.98 -12.59 -11.30
N ASN A 21 -19.81 -13.41 -11.96
CA ASN A 21 -21.22 -13.13 -12.26
C ASN A 21 -22.23 -14.03 -11.53
N THR A 22 -21.82 -14.88 -10.58
CA THR A 22 -22.74 -15.80 -9.88
C THR A 22 -22.69 -15.56 -8.38
N GLU A 23 -23.63 -14.77 -7.86
CA GLU A 23 -23.59 -14.29 -6.47
C GLU A 23 -24.05 -15.30 -5.41
N ASP A 24 -24.71 -16.42 -5.75
CA ASP A 24 -25.44 -17.18 -4.71
C ASP A 24 -25.12 -18.68 -4.55
N ASP A 25 -24.49 -19.36 -5.51
CA ASP A 25 -24.24 -20.81 -5.39
C ASP A 25 -22.75 -21.13 -5.35
N LEU A 26 -22.17 -21.06 -4.15
CA LEU A 26 -20.84 -21.63 -3.90
C LEU A 26 -20.92 -23.16 -4.13
N PRO A 27 -20.05 -23.75 -4.97
CA PRO A 27 -19.94 -25.20 -5.07
C PRO A 27 -19.35 -25.73 -3.75
N ILE A 28 -20.23 -26.09 -2.82
CA ILE A 28 -19.88 -26.74 -1.56
C ILE A 28 -19.88 -28.24 -1.81
N SER A 29 -18.72 -28.88 -1.67
CA SER A 29 -18.64 -30.34 -1.73
C SER A 29 -19.30 -30.99 -0.51
N ALA A 30 -19.87 -32.18 -0.67
CA ALA A 30 -20.20 -33.05 0.45
C ALA A 30 -18.94 -33.33 1.30
N PRO A 31 -19.07 -33.71 2.60
CA PRO A 31 -17.93 -34.04 3.44
C PRO A 31 -17.13 -35.21 2.85
N ILE A 32 -15.83 -35.01 2.63
CA ILE A 32 -14.97 -36.06 2.08
C ILE A 32 -13.94 -36.51 3.11
N ALA A 33 -13.80 -37.83 3.27
CA ALA A 33 -12.80 -38.44 4.15
C ALA A 33 -11.41 -38.42 3.49
N MET A 34 -10.47 -37.73 4.13
CA MET A 34 -9.08 -37.66 3.75
C MET A 34 -8.22 -38.49 4.70
N LYS A 35 -7.43 -39.42 4.16
CA LYS A 35 -6.46 -40.21 4.92
C LYS A 35 -5.10 -39.51 4.91
N LEU A 36 -4.65 -39.08 6.07
CA LEU A 36 -3.41 -38.34 6.29
C LEU A 36 -2.42 -39.17 7.09
N LYS A 37 -1.12 -38.94 6.86
CA LYS A 37 -0.05 -39.58 7.64
C LYS A 37 0.18 -38.76 8.91
N GLN A 38 0.07 -39.36 10.09
CA GLN A 38 0.10 -38.63 11.38
C GLN A 38 1.39 -37.82 11.63
N ASN A 39 2.51 -38.20 11.01
CA ASN A 39 3.81 -37.54 11.16
C ASN A 39 4.23 -36.71 9.92
N SER A 40 3.28 -36.30 9.07
CA SER A 40 3.60 -35.49 7.89
C SER A 40 4.01 -34.06 8.26
N ASN A 41 5.07 -33.55 7.64
CA ASN A 41 5.43 -32.13 7.76
C ASN A 41 4.40 -31.25 7.02
N PHE A 42 4.35 -29.95 7.33
CA PHE A 42 3.46 -28.98 6.68
C PHE A 42 3.56 -29.00 5.15
N ASN A 43 4.77 -29.10 4.60
CA ASN A 43 4.98 -29.16 3.14
C ASN A 43 4.44 -30.47 2.53
N ASP A 44 4.58 -31.58 3.25
CA ASP A 44 4.05 -32.88 2.82
C ASP A 44 2.52 -32.90 2.87
N LEU A 45 1.95 -32.29 3.91
CA LEU A 45 0.50 -32.14 4.06
C LEU A 45 -0.06 -31.23 2.96
N LYS A 46 0.60 -30.10 2.69
CA LYS A 46 0.22 -29.16 1.63
C LYS A 46 0.29 -29.82 0.25
N SER A 47 1.32 -30.60 -0.03
CA SER A 47 1.44 -31.33 -1.31
C SER A 47 0.42 -32.46 -1.43
N GLN A 48 0.15 -33.22 -0.36
CA GLN A 48 -0.91 -34.23 -0.35
C GLN A 48 -2.28 -33.61 -0.64
N ILE A 49 -2.64 -32.52 0.06
CA ILE A 49 -3.92 -31.81 -0.16
C ILE A 49 -4.02 -31.31 -1.60
N ARG A 50 -2.94 -30.73 -2.15
CA ARG A 50 -2.91 -30.27 -3.55
C ARG A 50 -3.09 -31.40 -4.54
N SER A 51 -2.38 -32.52 -4.33
CA SER A 51 -2.51 -33.70 -5.19
C SER A 51 -3.92 -34.28 -5.13
N TRP A 52 -4.54 -34.27 -3.95
CA TRP A 52 -5.87 -34.80 -3.74
C TRP A 52 -6.96 -33.95 -4.40
N LEU A 53 -6.81 -32.62 -4.34
CA LEU A 53 -7.74 -31.66 -4.93
C LEU A 53 -7.39 -31.25 -6.37
N SER A 54 -6.33 -31.82 -6.95
CA SER A 54 -5.79 -31.44 -8.26
C SER A 54 -5.58 -29.93 -8.42
N LEU A 55 -5.02 -29.29 -7.38
CA LEU A 55 -4.80 -27.84 -7.36
C LEU A 55 -3.48 -27.44 -8.02
N PRO A 56 -3.42 -26.30 -8.73
CA PRO A 56 -2.17 -25.74 -9.23
C PRO A 56 -1.20 -25.38 -8.09
N GLU A 57 0.10 -25.45 -8.37
CA GLU A 57 1.14 -25.16 -7.38
C GLU A 57 1.15 -23.69 -6.92
N ASN A 58 0.78 -22.79 -7.84
CA ASN A 58 0.86 -21.34 -7.68
C ASN A 58 -0.51 -20.68 -7.89
N GLY A 59 -0.68 -19.49 -7.32
CA GLY A 59 -1.88 -18.68 -7.53
C GLY A 59 -3.06 -18.99 -6.61
N ILE A 60 -2.98 -20.04 -5.78
CA ILE A 60 -4.05 -20.48 -4.89
C ILE A 60 -3.62 -20.50 -3.43
N VAL A 61 -4.53 -20.06 -2.57
CA VAL A 61 -4.44 -20.09 -1.11
C VAL A 61 -5.46 -21.10 -0.58
N ILE A 62 -4.99 -21.99 0.29
CA ILE A 62 -5.82 -22.97 1.01
C ILE A 62 -6.01 -22.46 2.43
N LYS A 63 -7.24 -22.21 2.84
CA LYS A 63 -7.59 -21.79 4.21
C LYS A 63 -8.39 -22.91 4.86
N LEU A 64 -7.96 -23.34 6.04
CA LEU A 64 -8.68 -24.33 6.82
C LEU A 64 -9.45 -23.65 7.93
N ARG A 65 -10.71 -24.01 8.08
CA ARG A 65 -11.60 -23.53 9.13
C ARG A 65 -12.25 -24.70 9.84
N ARG A 66 -12.68 -24.44 11.07
CA ARG A 66 -13.62 -25.30 11.79
C ARG A 66 -15.06 -24.90 11.40
N MET A 67 -16.04 -25.73 11.73
CA MET A 67 -17.48 -25.45 11.51
C MET A 67 -17.97 -24.12 12.12
N ASP A 68 -17.26 -23.56 13.11
CA ASP A 68 -17.54 -22.23 13.69
C ASP A 68 -16.94 -21.08 12.86
N GLU A 69 -16.52 -21.35 11.62
CA GLU A 69 -15.89 -20.40 10.67
C GLU A 69 -14.57 -19.79 11.17
N LYS A 70 -13.98 -20.32 12.24
CA LYS A 70 -12.66 -19.87 12.71
C LYS A 70 -11.54 -20.52 11.91
N LEU A 71 -10.59 -19.69 11.50
CA LEU A 71 -9.39 -20.12 10.80
C LEU A 71 -8.48 -20.93 11.75
N ILE A 72 -8.06 -22.10 11.29
CA ILE A 72 -7.16 -23.01 12.01
C ILE A 72 -5.96 -23.37 11.12
N THR A 73 -4.92 -23.92 11.72
CA THR A 73 -3.72 -24.34 10.99
C THR A 73 -3.98 -25.63 10.23
N LEU A 74 -3.32 -25.81 9.08
CA LEU A 74 -3.45 -27.05 8.29
C LEU A 74 -3.06 -28.29 9.10
N THR A 75 -2.10 -28.17 10.02
CA THR A 75 -1.67 -29.26 10.89
C THR A 75 -2.78 -29.82 11.77
N SER A 76 -3.84 -29.05 12.06
CA SER A 76 -5.00 -29.55 12.80
C SER A 76 -5.77 -30.65 12.08
N LEU A 77 -5.55 -30.85 10.77
CA LEU A 77 -6.07 -32.03 10.07
C LEU A 77 -5.50 -33.35 10.62
N LEU A 78 -4.31 -33.31 11.22
CA LEU A 78 -3.66 -34.48 11.83
C LEU A 78 -4.27 -34.88 13.18
N GLU A 79 -5.12 -34.02 13.76
CA GLU A 79 -5.91 -34.36 14.95
C GLU A 79 -7.11 -35.27 14.60
N GLY A 80 -7.47 -35.33 13.31
CA GLY A 80 -8.63 -36.07 12.83
C GLY A 80 -9.93 -35.30 13.04
N SER A 81 -10.98 -35.75 12.36
CA SER A 81 -12.32 -35.19 12.48
C SER A 81 -13.35 -36.29 12.23
N SER A 82 -14.62 -36.04 12.58
CA SER A 82 -15.74 -36.93 12.27
C SER A 82 -16.62 -36.35 11.18
N GLU A 83 -17.41 -37.19 10.52
CA GLU A 83 -18.35 -36.80 9.48
C GLU A 83 -19.39 -35.78 9.97
N GLN A 84 -19.76 -35.82 11.26
CA GLN A 84 -20.71 -34.89 11.87
C GLN A 84 -20.10 -33.52 12.20
N ASN A 85 -18.76 -33.41 12.26
CA ASN A 85 -18.05 -32.17 12.51
C ASN A 85 -16.81 -32.06 11.59
N PRO A 86 -17.04 -31.95 10.27
CA PRO A 86 -15.97 -31.88 9.29
C PRO A 86 -15.26 -30.53 9.37
N PHE A 87 -13.99 -30.50 8.94
CA PHE A 87 -13.32 -29.23 8.68
C PHE A 87 -13.86 -28.59 7.41
N VAL A 88 -13.73 -27.28 7.30
CA VAL A 88 -14.08 -26.53 6.09
C VAL A 88 -12.79 -26.05 5.44
N MET A 89 -12.60 -26.36 4.17
CA MET A 89 -11.43 -25.95 3.39
C MET A 89 -11.84 -24.99 2.28
N ASP A 90 -11.47 -23.73 2.42
CA ASP A 90 -11.68 -22.71 1.40
C ASP A 90 -10.46 -22.66 0.47
N ILE A 91 -10.72 -22.75 -0.84
CA ILE A 91 -9.71 -22.67 -1.88
C ILE A 91 -9.98 -21.38 -2.65
N ALA A 92 -9.07 -20.42 -2.60
CA ALA A 92 -9.26 -19.11 -3.23
C ALA A 92 -8.00 -18.69 -4.00
N ARG A 93 -8.17 -17.89 -5.06
CA ARG A 93 -7.03 -17.27 -5.76
C ARG A 93 -6.37 -16.21 -4.85
N ILE A 94 -5.07 -15.97 -5.02
CA ILE A 94 -4.32 -14.97 -4.24
C ILE A 94 -4.99 -13.57 -4.28
N HIS A 95 -5.62 -13.23 -5.41
CA HIS A 95 -6.29 -11.94 -5.62
C HIS A 95 -7.80 -11.99 -5.44
N GLN A 96 -8.38 -13.15 -5.12
CA GLN A 96 -9.81 -13.30 -4.91
C GLN A 96 -10.09 -13.26 -3.42
N ASN A 97 -10.56 -12.09 -2.97
CA ASN A 97 -11.12 -11.98 -1.63
C ASN A 97 -12.43 -12.77 -1.62
N SER A 98 -12.43 -13.93 -0.95
CA SER A 98 -13.67 -14.55 -0.44
C SER A 98 -14.56 -13.45 0.11
N PRO A 99 -15.89 -13.47 -0.15
CA PRO A 99 -16.80 -12.52 0.45
C PRO A 99 -16.53 -12.53 1.94
N VAL A 100 -16.06 -11.38 2.43
CA VAL A 100 -15.60 -11.25 3.80
C VAL A 100 -16.87 -11.33 4.62
N SER A 101 -17.05 -12.42 5.38
CA SER A 101 -18.06 -12.48 6.45
C SER A 101 -18.07 -11.11 7.13
N PRO A 102 -19.21 -10.41 7.19
CA PRO A 102 -19.27 -9.00 7.53
C PRO A 102 -18.48 -8.79 8.82
N ARG A 103 -17.29 -8.17 8.69
CA ARG A 103 -16.43 -7.93 9.84
C ARG A 103 -17.25 -7.10 10.79
N LEU A 104 -17.61 -7.70 11.92
CA LEU A 104 -18.24 -7.04 13.07
C LEU A 104 -17.59 -5.66 13.22
N ALA A 105 -18.45 -4.64 13.27
CA ALA A 105 -18.17 -3.21 13.35
C ALA A 105 -16.71 -2.85 13.62
N TYR A 106 -16.10 -2.07 12.72
CA TYR A 106 -14.77 -1.48 12.93
C TYR A 106 -14.58 -1.10 14.39
N SER A 107 -13.56 -1.68 15.04
CA SER A 107 -13.27 -1.39 16.44
C SER A 107 -13.22 0.13 16.64
N PRO A 108 -13.88 0.68 17.67
CA PRO A 108 -13.90 2.13 17.92
C PRO A 108 -12.49 2.73 17.96
N THR A 109 -11.50 1.95 18.40
CA THR A 109 -10.07 2.32 18.38
C THR A 109 -9.51 2.59 16.99
N TYR A 110 -9.99 1.89 15.96
CA TYR A 110 -9.61 2.14 14.57
C TYR A 110 -10.13 3.49 14.09
N ILE A 111 -11.39 3.80 14.40
CA ILE A 111 -12.03 5.07 14.05
C ILE A 111 -11.32 6.24 14.73
N GLU A 112 -10.99 6.10 16.02
CA GLU A 112 -10.22 7.09 16.78
C GLU A 112 -8.81 7.31 16.20
N SER A 113 -8.13 6.23 15.81
CA SER A 113 -6.81 6.30 15.19
C SER A 113 -6.84 7.07 13.87
N VAL A 114 -7.87 6.83 13.05
CA VAL A 114 -8.06 7.56 11.78
C VAL A 114 -8.37 9.03 12.06
N ARG A 115 -9.27 9.33 13.00
CA ARG A 115 -9.60 10.71 13.39
C ARG A 115 -8.37 11.48 13.91
N SER A 116 -7.54 10.83 14.72
CA SER A 116 -6.28 11.41 15.22
C SER A 116 -5.32 11.76 14.08
N LYS A 117 -5.16 10.87 13.09
CA LYS A 117 -4.32 11.12 11.92
C LYS A 117 -4.83 12.30 11.09
N ILE A 118 -6.15 12.40 10.89
CA ILE A 118 -6.76 13.52 10.16
C ILE A 118 -6.50 14.85 10.87
N ASN A 119 -6.73 14.91 12.19
CA ASN A 119 -6.47 16.11 12.98
C ASN A 119 -4.98 16.51 12.95
N CYS A 120 -4.06 15.53 12.99
CA CYS A 120 -2.63 15.80 12.84
C CYS A 120 -2.29 16.44 11.48
N LEU A 121 -2.91 15.96 10.40
CA LEU A 121 -2.74 16.55 9.06
C LEU A 121 -3.30 17.96 8.98
N GLU A 122 -4.49 18.19 9.54
CA GLU A 122 -5.13 19.51 9.59
C GLU A 122 -4.25 20.54 10.31
N GLN A 123 -3.72 20.19 11.49
CA GLN A 123 -2.81 21.08 12.23
C GLN A 123 -1.52 21.37 11.45
N ARG A 124 -1.00 20.40 10.68
CA ARG A 124 0.17 20.62 9.84
C ARG A 124 -0.14 21.58 8.70
N VAL A 125 -1.30 21.46 8.07
CA VAL A 125 -1.76 22.37 7.02
C VAL A 125 -1.92 23.78 7.58
N GLN A 126 -2.61 23.95 8.71
CA GLN A 126 -2.76 25.25 9.36
C GLN A 126 -1.42 25.92 9.67
N ARG A 127 -0.42 25.18 10.16
CA ARG A 127 0.93 25.73 10.39
C ARG A 127 1.60 26.18 9.10
N VAL A 128 1.44 25.43 8.01
CA VAL A 128 1.99 25.85 6.71
C VAL A 128 1.29 27.11 6.21
N GLU A 129 -0.03 27.18 6.30
CA GLU A 129 -0.82 28.35 5.88
C GLU A 129 -0.40 29.62 6.62
N LEU A 130 -0.06 29.52 7.91
CA LEU A 130 0.47 30.64 8.69
C LEU A 130 1.87 31.08 8.26
N LEU A 131 2.72 30.14 7.82
CA LEU A 131 4.12 30.41 7.44
C LEU A 131 4.29 30.88 5.99
N VAL A 132 3.32 30.59 5.11
CA VAL A 132 3.37 30.98 3.69
C VAL A 132 3.52 32.50 3.48
N PRO A 133 2.76 33.37 4.17
CA PRO A 133 2.92 34.82 4.05
C PRO A 133 4.32 35.30 4.48
N GLU A 134 4.87 34.73 5.55
CA GLU A 134 6.23 35.07 6.02
C GLU A 134 7.30 34.72 4.98
N PHE A 135 7.15 33.57 4.31
CA PHE A 135 8.07 33.14 3.27
C PHE A 135 8.05 34.09 2.06
N GLN A 136 6.87 34.54 1.64
CA GLN A 136 6.74 35.51 0.54
C GLN A 136 7.40 36.84 0.90
N SER A 137 7.17 37.35 2.11
CA SER A 137 7.79 38.59 2.60
C SER A 137 9.33 38.47 2.63
N ARG A 138 9.88 37.38 3.19
CA ARG A 138 11.34 37.14 3.19
C ARG A 138 11.93 37.04 1.79
N ARG A 139 11.21 36.43 0.85
CA ARG A 139 11.63 36.34 -0.54
C ARG A 139 11.70 37.73 -1.18
N LEU A 140 10.70 38.57 -0.97
CA LEU A 140 10.69 39.95 -1.49
C LEU A 140 11.84 40.78 -0.89
N ALA A 141 12.05 40.70 0.42
CA ALA A 141 13.16 41.39 1.09
C ALA A 141 14.54 40.95 0.54
N THR A 142 14.70 39.65 0.26
CA THR A 142 15.93 39.12 -0.34
C THR A 142 16.13 39.65 -1.76
N ILE A 143 15.08 39.66 -2.58
CA ILE A 143 15.12 40.21 -3.94
C ILE A 143 15.51 41.69 -3.90
N GLU A 144 14.88 42.47 -3.02
CA GLU A 144 15.18 43.88 -2.84
C GLU A 144 16.65 44.10 -2.44
N GLN A 145 17.16 43.33 -1.48
CA GLN A 145 18.57 43.39 -1.09
C GLN A 145 19.51 43.07 -2.25
N THR A 146 19.21 42.03 -3.04
CA THR A 146 20.02 41.70 -4.23
C THR A 146 19.96 42.79 -5.31
N MET A 147 18.80 43.43 -5.48
CA MET A 147 18.63 44.54 -6.42
C MET A 147 19.43 45.77 -5.98
N GLN A 148 19.44 46.10 -4.69
CA GLN A 148 20.25 47.17 -4.13
C GLN A 148 21.75 46.89 -4.30
N GLN A 149 22.19 45.64 -4.07
CA GLN A 149 23.58 45.23 -4.31
C GLN A 149 23.96 45.28 -5.79
N LEU A 150 23.06 44.91 -6.69
CA LEU A 150 23.31 45.01 -8.12
C LEU A 150 23.39 46.47 -8.56
N SER A 151 22.46 47.31 -8.09
CA SER A 151 22.45 48.75 -8.35
C SER A 151 23.73 49.43 -7.87
N SER A 152 24.22 49.10 -6.68
CA SER A 152 25.48 49.66 -6.18
C SER A 152 26.69 49.22 -7.01
N LYS A 153 26.73 47.96 -7.46
CA LYS A 153 27.78 47.44 -8.35
C LYS A 153 27.72 48.08 -9.74
N VAL A 154 26.52 48.25 -10.31
CA VAL A 154 26.32 48.91 -11.60
C VAL A 154 26.75 50.37 -11.51
N ASN A 155 26.31 51.10 -10.48
CA ASN A 155 26.72 52.49 -10.26
C ASN A 155 28.24 52.62 -10.07
N PHE A 156 28.89 51.64 -9.44
CA PHE A 156 30.34 51.61 -9.31
C PHE A 156 31.02 51.40 -10.68
N LEU A 157 30.52 50.46 -11.48
CA LEU A 157 31.03 50.20 -12.83
C LEU A 157 30.82 51.41 -13.75
N ASP A 158 29.68 52.08 -13.65
CA ASP A 158 29.33 53.27 -14.44
C ASP A 158 30.32 54.40 -14.13
N LYS A 159 30.57 54.66 -12.84
CA LYS A 159 31.62 55.62 -12.41
C LYS A 159 33.02 55.25 -12.91
N ARG A 160 33.37 53.96 -12.87
CA ARG A 160 34.68 53.48 -13.36
C ARG A 160 34.81 53.59 -14.87
N LEU A 161 33.73 53.33 -15.61
CA LEU A 161 33.67 53.56 -17.04
C LEU A 161 33.83 55.04 -17.35
N ASP A 162 33.16 55.92 -16.62
CA ASP A 162 33.34 57.37 -16.77
C ASP A 162 34.77 57.83 -16.45
N GLU A 163 35.44 57.26 -15.46
CA GLU A 163 36.84 57.58 -15.13
C GLU A 163 37.82 57.12 -16.21
N LEU A 164 37.58 55.95 -16.80
CA LEU A 164 38.50 55.30 -17.74
C LEU A 164 38.20 55.62 -19.21
N ALA A 165 37.01 56.14 -19.52
CA ALA A 165 36.60 56.44 -20.89
C ALA A 165 37.45 57.58 -21.47
N PRO A 166 38.16 57.35 -22.59
CA PRO A 166 38.85 58.39 -23.34
C PRO A 166 37.89 59.52 -23.74
N VAL A 167 38.41 60.75 -23.82
CA VAL A 167 37.62 61.94 -24.21
C VAL A 167 36.92 61.75 -25.56
N GLU A 168 37.56 61.01 -26.48
CA GLU A 168 37.03 60.66 -27.81
C GLU A 168 35.78 59.77 -27.73
N TRP A 169 35.70 58.85 -26.77
CA TRP A 169 34.56 57.94 -26.59
C TRP A 169 33.39 58.65 -25.92
N LYS A 170 33.65 59.55 -24.98
CA LYS A 170 32.61 60.39 -24.37
C LYS A 170 31.91 61.27 -25.40
N ALA A 171 32.66 61.80 -26.37
CA ALA A 171 32.10 62.59 -27.47
C ALA A 171 31.22 61.74 -28.42
N GLN A 172 31.61 60.50 -28.73
CA GLN A 172 30.79 59.58 -29.56
C GLN A 172 29.50 59.15 -28.86
N PHE A 173 29.55 58.83 -27.57
CA PHE A 173 28.35 58.49 -26.79
C PHE A 173 27.36 59.65 -26.70
N GLN A 174 27.83 60.88 -26.53
CA GLN A 174 26.97 62.08 -26.52
C GLN A 174 26.38 62.42 -27.90
N GLN A 175 27.06 62.10 -29.00
CA GLN A 175 26.50 62.27 -30.35
C GLN A 175 25.41 61.25 -30.67
N SER A 176 25.53 60.02 -30.15
CA SER A 176 24.52 58.97 -30.36
C SER A 176 23.20 59.19 -29.60
N THR A 177 23.20 59.93 -28.50
CA THR A 177 21.98 60.22 -27.72
C THR A 177 21.22 61.47 -28.20
N VAL A 178 21.84 62.31 -29.04
CA VAL A 178 21.21 63.52 -29.62
C VAL A 178 20.56 63.24 -30.99
N THR A 179 20.75 62.06 -31.56
CA THR A 179 20.23 61.68 -32.90
C THR A 179 19.19 60.54 -32.87
N SER A 180 18.47 60.36 -31.76
CA SER A 180 17.27 59.51 -31.68
C SER A 180 16.08 60.29 -31.14
#